data_AF-A0A9Q0MWF7-F1
#
_entry.id   AF-A0A9Q0MWF7-F1
#
_cell.length_a   1.000
_cell.length_b   1.000
_cell.length_c   1.000
_cell.angle_alpha   90.00
_cell.angle_beta   90.00
_cell.angle_gamma   90.00
#
_symmetry.space_group_name_H-M   'P 1'
#
loop_
_entity.id
_entity.type
_entity.pdbx_description
1 polymer ?
#
loop_
_entity_poly.entity_id
_entity_poly.type
_entity_poly.pdbx_seq_one_letter_code
_entity_poly.pdbx_strand_id
1 'polypeptide(L)'
;MIKWQKFHFIGVKILVAAAVGNLILRFARMTSSQTAQACRIYLRYDQKISDIERFNNPQTTLYAPEWVSEGLRILGERMRGTEFEIYDSSSTIGSSKFQLSSPLTLLELQKTARNEQSNTSGRIELSNYHPALEDKLDEIISLKDLGRQTIIVGKDTTTHYGGFRMNLQDQPNVPVYVVDLAGLQFQQPYNSGRLVLITFGNTGKRTLDDLIFENVVGETKHTYEEASTKADQGDSRFIAVQSSLWRRKVYFDSYAYRKFVANDVLLTGRALVDTVEKHSPDDRLNFKFLKYGSGFFAHDFGHVVNELILSGVVDGLEILFRDDRVASVIKHLEFPFYEKDDDSMQRLQLLKDKYGVDNSFSQDDALKETKAGLITATTNCADSMAVIGNEMRYGSVDAAIAENLESKGNTFCPILNPEMQVKLIDIRQRLIEDQETSNVDR
;
A
#
# COMPACT_ATOMS: atom_id res chain seq x y z
N MET A 1 10.20 61.17 56.25
CA MET A 1 10.94 59.88 56.22
C MET A 1 10.59 59.17 54.92
N ILE A 2 11.54 59.19 53.99
CA ILE A 2 11.44 58.67 52.62
C ILE A 2 12.05 57.26 52.61
N LYS A 3 11.45 56.33 51.86
CA LYS A 3 12.09 55.33 50.96
C LYS A 3 11.27 54.04 50.90
N TRP A 4 10.36 53.92 49.93
CA TRP A 4 9.88 52.63 49.39
C TRP A 4 9.34 52.83 47.97
N GLN A 5 10.19 53.20 47.01
CA GLN A 5 9.79 53.33 45.59
C GLN A 5 10.96 53.12 44.61
N LYS A 6 11.79 52.09 44.82
CA LYS A 6 12.88 51.77 43.87
C LYS A 6 13.06 50.29 43.47
N PHE A 7 12.19 49.37 43.92
CA PHE A 7 12.35 47.94 43.60
C PHE A 7 11.46 47.41 42.46
N HIS A 8 10.48 48.16 41.96
CA HIS A 8 9.63 47.69 40.85
C HIS A 8 10.12 48.02 39.43
N PHE A 9 11.10 48.92 39.28
CA PHE A 9 11.58 49.32 37.94
C PHE A 9 12.73 48.48 37.40
N ILE A 10 13.39 47.67 38.23
CA ILE A 10 14.53 46.84 37.81
C ILE A 10 14.04 45.46 37.32
N GLY A 11 13.03 44.87 37.97
CA GLY A 11 12.46 43.58 37.55
C GLY A 11 11.80 43.60 36.17
N VAL A 12 11.10 44.69 35.83
CA VAL A 12 10.44 44.84 34.52
C VAL A 12 11.46 45.03 33.39
N LYS A 13 12.59 45.73 33.64
CA LYS A 13 13.65 45.88 32.63
C LYS A 13 14.40 44.57 32.34
N ILE A 14 14.58 43.71 33.35
CA ILE A 14 15.21 42.39 33.18
C ILE A 14 14.29 41.43 32.42
N LEU A 15 12.97 41.44 32.71
CA LEU A 15 12.01 40.60 31.98
C LEU A 15 11.86 41.02 30.50
N VAL A 16 11.86 42.32 30.21
CA VAL A 16 11.80 42.82 28.83
C VAL A 16 13.10 42.53 28.07
N ALA A 17 14.28 42.65 28.72
CA ALA A 17 15.55 42.29 28.09
C ALA A 17 15.66 40.78 27.80
N ALA A 18 15.12 39.91 28.67
CA ALA A 18 15.07 38.47 28.43
C ALA A 18 14.06 38.08 27.33
N ALA A 19 12.91 38.77 27.25
CA ALA A 19 11.93 38.58 26.19
C ALA A 19 12.44 39.05 24.83
N VAL A 20 13.12 40.20 24.77
CA VAL A 20 13.75 40.73 23.55
C VAL A 20 14.97 39.88 23.16
N GLY A 21 15.75 39.38 24.13
CA GLY A 21 16.86 38.46 23.87
C GLY A 21 16.41 37.12 23.29
N ASN A 22 15.29 36.56 23.76
CA ASN A 22 14.67 35.36 23.17
C ASN A 22 14.05 35.64 21.80
N LEU A 23 13.51 36.83 21.57
CA LEU A 23 12.99 37.23 20.25
C LEU A 23 14.11 37.44 19.23
N ILE A 24 15.23 38.03 19.64
CA ILE A 24 16.42 38.23 18.80
C ILE A 24 17.15 36.89 18.57
N LEU A 25 17.18 35.97 19.53
CA LEU A 25 17.69 34.60 19.31
C LEU A 25 16.78 33.76 18.40
N ARG A 26 15.46 33.98 18.43
CA ARG A 26 14.51 33.39 17.46
C ARG A 26 14.67 34.00 16.07
N PHE A 27 14.85 35.31 15.96
CA PHE A 27 15.11 35.98 14.68
C PHE A 27 16.50 35.67 14.11
N ALA A 28 17.53 35.55 14.94
CA ALA A 28 18.87 35.17 14.51
C ALA A 28 18.97 33.68 14.11
N ARG A 29 18.15 32.79 14.71
CA ARG A 29 17.95 31.42 14.21
C ARG A 29 17.11 31.35 12.94
N MET A 30 16.32 32.38 12.63
CA MET A 30 15.57 32.48 11.37
C MET A 30 16.40 33.06 10.20
N THR A 31 17.58 33.64 10.47
CA THR A 31 18.42 34.28 9.43
C THR A 31 19.75 33.58 9.18
N SER A 32 19.98 32.40 9.75
CA SER A 32 21.09 31.51 9.36
C SER A 32 20.55 30.35 8.52
N SER A 33 20.75 30.44 7.21
CA SER A 33 20.42 29.49 6.13
C SER A 33 18.94 29.19 5.89
N GLN A 34 18.24 30.10 5.18
CA GLN A 34 17.13 29.72 4.29
C GLN A 34 17.68 28.99 3.03
N THR A 35 18.37 27.87 3.23
CA THR A 35 18.43 26.84 2.20
C THR A 35 17.16 26.03 2.37
N ALA A 36 16.25 26.12 1.40
CA ALA A 36 15.04 25.32 1.35
C ALA A 36 15.38 23.86 1.63
N GLN A 37 14.84 23.30 2.71
CA GLN A 37 15.10 21.91 3.05
C GLN A 37 14.16 21.04 2.21
N ALA A 38 14.72 20.12 1.42
CA ALA A 38 13.91 19.18 0.66
C ALA A 38 13.14 18.24 1.59
N CYS A 39 12.04 17.67 1.11
CA CYS A 39 11.44 16.49 1.71
C CYS A 39 12.44 15.32 1.66
N ARG A 40 12.34 14.41 2.62
CA ARG A 40 13.28 13.29 2.78
C ARG A 40 12.65 11.98 2.34
N ILE A 41 13.43 11.21 1.59
CA ILE A 41 13.18 9.80 1.29
C ILE A 41 14.34 9.00 1.86
N TYR A 42 14.05 8.01 2.68
CA TYR A 42 15.05 7.14 3.25
C TYR A 42 15.07 5.79 2.55
N LEU A 43 16.26 5.37 2.11
CA LEU A 43 16.51 4.00 1.69
C LEU A 43 16.41 3.05 2.89
N ARG A 44 16.06 1.78 2.62
CA ARG A 44 16.01 0.74 3.66
C ARG A 44 17.39 0.48 4.27
N TYR A 45 17.42 -0.28 5.37
CA TYR A 45 18.62 -0.50 6.16
C TYR A 45 19.83 -1.04 5.36
N ASP A 46 19.61 -1.96 4.43
CA ASP A 46 20.64 -2.63 3.64
C ASP A 46 20.95 -1.95 2.29
N GLN A 47 20.17 -0.93 1.95
CA GLN A 47 20.31 -0.15 0.73
C GLN A 47 21.22 1.06 0.96
N LYS A 48 21.98 1.42 -0.06
CA LYS A 48 22.85 2.60 -0.02
C LYS A 48 22.63 3.50 -1.22
N ILE A 49 22.92 4.78 -1.05
CA ILE A 49 22.99 5.78 -2.12
C ILE A 49 23.94 5.32 -3.23
N SER A 50 25.01 4.60 -2.88
CA SER A 50 25.92 4.03 -3.88
C SER A 50 25.23 3.04 -4.81
N ASP A 51 24.09 2.47 -4.41
CA ASP A 51 23.35 1.46 -5.15
C ASP A 51 22.25 2.05 -6.04
N ILE A 52 22.06 3.38 -5.99
CA ILE A 52 21.22 4.10 -6.95
C ILE A 52 21.70 3.76 -8.36
N GLU A 53 20.75 3.40 -9.22
CA GLU A 53 21.00 3.03 -10.61
C GLU A 53 21.86 1.77 -10.84
N ARG A 54 22.07 0.95 -9.79
CA ARG A 54 22.84 -0.30 -9.94
C ARG A 54 22.02 -1.51 -10.32
N PHE A 55 20.73 -1.51 -9.99
CA PHE A 55 19.87 -2.69 -10.17
C PHE A 55 19.06 -2.55 -11.46
N ASN A 56 19.73 -2.65 -12.61
CA ASN A 56 19.12 -2.55 -13.94
C ASN A 56 18.35 -3.84 -14.29
N ASN A 57 17.11 -3.92 -13.81
CA ASN A 57 16.22 -5.05 -14.13
C ASN A 57 15.00 -4.56 -14.93
N PRO A 58 15.02 -4.70 -16.28
CA PRO A 58 13.92 -4.30 -17.14
C PRO A 58 12.73 -5.27 -17.08
N GLN A 59 12.85 -6.39 -16.36
CA GLN A 59 11.75 -7.34 -16.12
C GLN A 59 10.90 -6.96 -14.90
N THR A 60 11.29 -5.94 -14.15
CA THR A 60 10.45 -5.37 -13.08
C THR A 60 9.60 -4.24 -13.64
N THR A 61 8.29 -4.31 -13.40
CA THR A 61 7.31 -3.35 -13.91
C THR A 61 6.42 -2.85 -12.78
N LEU A 62 6.24 -1.53 -12.70
CA LEU A 62 5.26 -0.85 -11.86
C LEU A 62 3.94 -0.75 -12.61
N TYR A 63 2.91 -1.40 -12.10
CA TYR A 63 1.57 -1.41 -12.66
C TYR A 63 0.62 -0.54 -11.83
N ALA A 64 -0.31 0.12 -12.53
CA ALA A 64 -1.44 0.76 -11.89
C ALA A 64 -2.72 0.65 -12.77
N PRO A 65 -3.91 0.72 -12.17
CA PRO A 65 -5.15 0.89 -12.91
C PRO A 65 -5.12 2.17 -13.78
N GLU A 66 -5.71 2.14 -14.97
CA GLU A 66 -5.77 3.32 -15.86
C GLU A 66 -6.32 4.58 -15.18
N TRP A 67 -7.31 4.44 -14.29
CA TRP A 67 -7.92 5.57 -13.59
C TRP A 67 -6.95 6.32 -12.66
N VAL A 68 -5.83 5.68 -12.23
CA VAL A 68 -4.80 6.32 -11.40
C VAL A 68 -4.19 7.53 -12.10
N SER A 69 -4.21 7.58 -13.44
CA SER A 69 -3.77 8.75 -14.22
C SER A 69 -4.45 10.06 -13.81
N GLU A 70 -5.73 10.01 -13.44
CA GLU A 70 -6.46 11.20 -12.96
C GLU A 70 -5.99 11.64 -11.57
N GLY A 71 -5.74 10.68 -10.67
CA GLY A 71 -5.16 10.97 -9.35
C GLY A 71 -3.76 11.59 -9.45
N LEU A 72 -2.93 11.09 -10.37
CA LEU A 72 -1.60 11.63 -10.65
C LEU A 72 -1.65 13.06 -11.17
N ARG A 73 -2.65 13.39 -12.01
CA ARG A 73 -2.89 14.76 -12.49
C ARG A 73 -3.26 15.69 -11.35
N ILE A 74 -4.25 15.32 -10.54
CA ILE A 74 -4.73 16.11 -9.39
C ILE A 74 -3.61 16.37 -8.39
N LEU A 75 -2.86 15.34 -7.99
CA LEU A 75 -1.76 15.50 -7.04
C LEU A 75 -0.59 16.26 -7.64
N GLY A 76 -0.26 16.04 -8.92
CA GLY A 76 0.80 16.77 -9.62
C GLY A 76 0.54 18.26 -9.66
N GLU A 77 -0.69 18.70 -9.90
CA GLU A 77 -1.05 20.12 -9.85
C GLU A 77 -0.86 20.73 -8.46
N ARG A 78 -1.17 19.99 -7.39
CA ARG A 78 -1.09 20.47 -6.00
C ARG A 78 0.31 20.40 -5.38
N MET A 79 1.13 19.48 -5.86
CA MET A 79 2.45 19.16 -5.31
C MET A 79 3.61 19.55 -6.25
N ARG A 80 3.32 20.14 -7.42
CA ARG A 80 4.32 20.57 -8.42
C ARG A 80 5.46 21.34 -7.77
N GLY A 81 6.69 20.97 -8.14
CA GLY A 81 7.90 21.66 -7.71
C GLY A 81 8.33 21.35 -6.26
N THR A 82 7.59 20.51 -5.54
CA THR A 82 8.05 20.01 -4.24
C THR A 82 9.32 19.20 -4.45
N GLU A 83 10.40 19.59 -3.77
CA GLU A 83 11.70 18.93 -3.86
C GLU A 83 11.80 17.79 -2.85
N PHE A 84 12.28 16.64 -3.31
CA PHE A 84 12.62 15.48 -2.50
C PHE A 84 14.10 15.15 -2.65
N GLU A 85 14.69 14.67 -1.56
CA GLU A 85 16.09 14.30 -1.47
C GLU A 85 16.22 12.91 -0.84
N ILE A 86 17.14 12.11 -1.38
CA ILE A 86 17.34 10.71 -0.99
C ILE A 86 18.48 10.59 0.02
N TYR A 87 18.22 9.84 1.09
CA TYR A 87 19.11 9.59 2.23
C TYR A 87 19.32 8.09 2.42
N ASP A 88 20.52 7.69 2.85
CA ASP A 88 20.71 6.38 3.47
C ASP A 88 19.92 6.29 4.78
N SER A 89 19.59 5.07 5.20
CA SER A 89 18.82 4.75 6.42
C SER A 89 19.17 5.53 7.68
N SER A 90 20.43 5.92 7.88
CA SER A 90 20.90 6.66 9.07
C SER A 90 21.65 7.96 8.74
N SER A 91 21.63 8.39 7.47
CA SER A 91 22.35 9.58 7.05
C SER A 91 21.57 10.85 7.34
N THR A 92 22.31 11.90 7.69
CA THR A 92 21.81 13.30 7.73
C THR A 92 22.21 14.09 6.48
N ILE A 93 23.00 13.48 5.60
CA ILE A 93 23.48 14.06 4.35
C ILE A 93 22.78 13.32 3.20
N GLY A 94 21.96 14.05 2.44
CA GLY A 94 21.33 13.55 1.23
C GLY A 94 22.28 13.57 0.03
N SER A 95 21.89 12.92 -1.07
CA SER A 95 22.68 12.90 -2.31
C SER A 95 21.92 13.45 -3.51
N SER A 96 20.94 12.69 -3.99
CA SER A 96 20.19 12.95 -5.20
C SER A 96 18.88 13.64 -4.86
N LYS A 97 18.55 14.64 -5.67
CA LYS A 97 17.35 15.47 -5.54
C LYS A 97 16.53 15.38 -6.82
N PHE A 98 15.21 15.42 -6.64
CA PHE A 98 14.28 15.60 -7.75
C PHE A 98 13.10 16.45 -7.32
N GLN A 99 12.43 17.05 -8.30
CA GLN A 99 11.23 17.83 -8.08
C GLN A 99 10.04 17.12 -8.70
N LEU A 100 8.90 17.19 -8.02
CA LEU A 100 7.67 16.60 -8.53
C LEU A 100 7.16 17.31 -9.77
N SER A 101 6.93 16.52 -10.83
CA SER A 101 6.34 16.94 -12.09
C SER A 101 4.80 17.09 -12.01
N SER A 102 4.18 17.45 -13.13
CA SER A 102 2.73 17.64 -13.24
C SER A 102 2.32 17.40 -14.71
N PRO A 103 1.57 16.32 -14.99
CA PRO A 103 1.10 15.30 -14.05
C PRO A 103 2.24 14.52 -13.39
N LEU A 104 2.02 13.99 -12.18
CA LEU A 104 2.99 13.08 -11.56
C LEU A 104 3.19 11.83 -12.41
N THR A 105 4.41 11.32 -12.48
CA THR A 105 4.67 9.98 -13.00
C THR A 105 4.41 8.92 -11.92
N LEU A 106 4.15 7.68 -12.33
CA LEU A 106 4.02 6.56 -11.40
C LEU A 106 5.30 6.30 -10.59
N LEU A 107 6.48 6.51 -11.20
CA LEU A 107 7.75 6.39 -10.49
C LEU A 107 7.90 7.46 -9.41
N GLU A 108 7.56 8.72 -9.71
CA GLU A 108 7.56 9.78 -8.70
C GLU A 108 6.58 9.48 -7.57
N LEU A 109 5.38 8.98 -7.90
CA LEU A 109 4.38 8.54 -6.91
C LEU A 109 4.97 7.47 -5.98
N GLN A 110 5.54 6.39 -6.52
CA GLN A 110 6.09 5.31 -5.68
C GLN A 110 7.28 5.77 -4.83
N LYS A 111 8.20 6.56 -5.41
CA LYS A 111 9.36 7.12 -4.68
C LYS A 111 8.94 7.96 -3.48
N THR A 112 7.85 8.72 -3.62
CA THR A 112 7.38 9.65 -2.58
C THR A 112 6.36 9.03 -1.63
N ALA A 113 5.57 8.05 -2.05
CA ALA A 113 4.60 7.36 -1.20
C ALA A 113 5.30 6.43 -0.21
N ARG A 114 6.31 5.70 -0.71
CA ARG A 114 7.10 4.72 0.03
C ARG A 114 8.43 5.33 0.50
N ASN A 115 8.36 6.48 1.15
CA ASN A 115 9.51 7.32 1.47
C ASN A 115 10.18 7.00 2.82
N GLU A 116 9.67 6.02 3.57
CA GLU A 116 10.13 5.72 4.91
C GLU A 116 11.10 4.53 4.90
N GLN A 117 12.17 4.63 5.70
CA GLN A 117 13.16 3.56 5.84
C GLN A 117 12.52 2.24 6.26
N SER A 118 11.60 2.33 7.21
CA SER A 118 10.78 1.23 7.71
C SER A 118 9.53 1.83 8.37
N ASN A 119 8.39 1.16 8.23
CA ASN A 119 7.15 1.52 8.89
C ASN A 119 6.51 0.29 9.54
N THR A 120 6.43 0.31 10.87
CA THR A 120 5.79 -0.77 11.65
C THR A 120 4.70 -0.22 12.58
N SER A 121 4.11 0.92 12.23
CA SER A 121 3.12 1.58 13.09
C SER A 121 1.95 2.21 12.33
N GLY A 122 2.00 2.17 11.00
CA GLY A 122 1.10 2.88 10.11
C GLY A 122 1.22 4.40 10.24
N ARG A 123 2.20 4.92 10.98
CA ARG A 123 2.34 6.37 11.20
C ARG A 123 3.11 7.01 10.07
N ILE A 124 2.57 8.09 9.53
CA ILE A 124 3.32 8.92 8.59
C ILE A 124 4.32 9.75 9.38
N GLU A 125 5.61 9.59 9.09
CA GLU A 125 6.66 10.39 9.71
C GLU A 125 6.69 11.80 9.09
N LEU A 126 5.92 12.71 9.69
CA LEU A 126 5.78 14.09 9.20
C LEU A 126 7.09 14.87 9.22
N SER A 127 8.06 14.49 10.06
CA SER A 127 9.38 15.12 10.07
C SER A 127 10.18 14.88 8.78
N ASN A 128 9.76 13.92 7.94
CA ASN A 128 10.32 13.71 6.60
C ASN A 128 9.82 14.73 5.57
N TYR A 129 8.79 15.50 5.88
CA TYR A 129 8.24 16.50 4.96
C TYR A 129 8.71 17.89 5.36
N HIS A 130 8.88 18.77 4.36
CA HIS A 130 9.24 20.16 4.63
C HIS A 130 8.14 20.83 5.46
N PRO A 131 8.46 21.65 6.49
CA PRO A 131 7.44 22.29 7.33
C PRO A 131 6.43 23.15 6.56
N ALA A 132 6.80 23.71 5.40
CA ALA A 132 5.84 24.43 4.55
C ALA A 132 4.78 23.51 3.89
N LEU A 133 4.87 22.19 4.07
CA LEU A 133 3.85 21.22 3.67
C LEU A 133 2.98 20.78 4.85
N GLU A 134 3.11 21.38 6.05
CA GLU A 134 2.21 21.11 7.19
C GLU A 134 0.73 21.30 6.80
N ASP A 135 0.43 22.33 6.02
CA ASP A 135 -0.91 22.61 5.49
C ASP A 135 -1.32 21.68 4.33
N LYS A 136 -0.43 20.79 3.86
CA LYS A 136 -0.66 19.83 2.76
C LYS A 136 -0.76 18.39 3.23
N LEU A 137 -1.14 18.18 4.49
CA LEU A 137 -1.30 16.84 5.07
C LEU A 137 -2.28 15.97 4.26
N ASP A 138 -3.36 16.56 3.74
CA ASP A 138 -4.34 15.84 2.93
C ASP A 138 -3.75 15.34 1.60
N GLU A 139 -2.87 16.13 0.96
CA GLU A 139 -2.13 15.71 -0.23
C GLU A 139 -1.11 14.61 0.09
N ILE A 140 -0.40 14.69 1.22
CA ILE A 140 0.55 13.66 1.66
C ILE A 140 -0.16 12.32 1.89
N ILE A 141 -1.31 12.34 2.58
CA ILE A 141 -2.11 11.15 2.81
C ILE A 141 -2.62 10.60 1.46
N SER A 142 -3.20 11.46 0.62
CA SER A 142 -3.70 11.07 -0.71
C SER A 142 -2.62 10.48 -1.61
N LEU A 143 -1.38 10.96 -1.49
CA LEU A 143 -0.22 10.41 -2.21
C LEU A 143 0.06 8.97 -1.76
N LYS A 144 0.02 8.68 -0.46
CA LYS A 144 0.17 7.32 0.07
C LYS A 144 -1.00 6.41 -0.35
N ASP A 145 -2.23 6.91 -0.34
CA ASP A 145 -3.39 6.12 -0.77
C ASP A 145 -3.37 5.81 -2.27
N LEU A 146 -2.92 6.75 -3.10
CA LEU A 146 -2.75 6.52 -4.53
C LEU A 146 -1.60 5.55 -4.79
N GLY A 147 -0.49 5.67 -4.06
CA GLY A 147 0.63 4.73 -4.13
C GLY A 147 0.22 3.30 -3.79
N ARG A 148 -0.70 3.14 -2.84
CA ARG A 148 -1.31 1.83 -2.49
C ARG A 148 -2.10 1.20 -3.64
N GLN A 149 -2.62 1.98 -4.59
CA GLN A 149 -3.37 1.46 -5.75
C GLN A 149 -2.45 0.95 -6.86
N THR A 150 -1.15 0.89 -6.62
CA THR A 150 -0.16 0.42 -7.58
C THR A 150 0.59 -0.76 -7.01
N ILE A 151 1.13 -1.60 -7.89
CA ILE A 151 1.91 -2.78 -7.52
C ILE A 151 3.19 -2.83 -8.33
N ILE A 152 4.22 -3.48 -7.79
CA ILE A 152 5.45 -3.77 -8.54
C ILE A 152 5.54 -5.28 -8.73
N VAL A 153 5.64 -5.72 -9.97
CA VAL A 153 5.77 -7.14 -10.33
C VAL A 153 7.13 -7.36 -10.96
N GLY A 154 7.82 -8.41 -10.53
CA GLY A 154 9.12 -8.78 -11.08
C GLY A 154 9.42 -10.25 -10.90
N LYS A 155 10.30 -10.77 -11.77
CA LYS A 155 10.92 -12.08 -11.64
C LYS A 155 12.26 -11.92 -10.92
N ASP A 156 12.52 -12.79 -9.95
CA ASP A 156 13.77 -12.86 -9.20
C ASP A 156 14.14 -14.34 -8.99
N THR A 157 15.25 -14.58 -8.31
CA THR A 157 15.69 -15.90 -7.89
C THR A 157 15.52 -16.00 -6.38
N THR A 158 14.90 -17.07 -5.90
CA THR A 158 14.82 -17.33 -4.47
C THR A 158 15.96 -18.25 -4.02
N THR A 159 16.54 -17.96 -2.87
CA THR A 159 17.72 -18.65 -2.32
C THR A 159 17.40 -19.46 -1.06
N HIS A 160 16.37 -19.03 -0.31
CA HIS A 160 15.92 -19.67 0.94
C HIS A 160 14.40 -19.48 1.08
N TYR A 161 13.73 -20.25 1.94
CA TYR A 161 12.38 -19.94 2.39
C TYR A 161 12.29 -20.03 3.92
N GLY A 162 11.19 -19.52 4.48
CA GLY A 162 11.05 -19.35 5.93
C GLY A 162 11.69 -18.05 6.42
N GLY A 163 12.14 -18.03 7.67
CA GLY A 163 12.39 -16.77 8.38
C GLY A 163 11.17 -16.39 9.23
N PHE A 164 10.97 -15.11 9.55
CA PHE A 164 9.93 -14.56 10.45
C PHE A 164 9.07 -15.60 11.21
N ARG A 165 9.45 -15.91 12.46
CA ARG A 165 8.80 -16.91 13.34
C ARG A 165 8.88 -18.37 12.86
N MET A 166 9.61 -18.66 11.80
CA MET A 166 9.93 -19.98 11.27
C MET A 166 11.45 -20.13 11.09
N ASN A 167 11.92 -21.37 10.98
CA ASN A 167 13.32 -21.64 10.68
C ASN A 167 13.60 -21.34 9.21
N LEU A 168 14.76 -20.75 8.94
CA LEU A 168 15.28 -20.57 7.59
C LEU A 168 15.64 -21.95 7.00
N GLN A 169 15.26 -22.19 5.74
CA GLN A 169 15.59 -23.41 5.02
C GLN A 169 16.17 -23.06 3.66
N ASP A 170 17.26 -23.72 3.30
CA ASP A 170 17.88 -23.58 1.99
C ASP A 170 16.93 -24.10 0.91
N GLN A 171 16.92 -23.42 -0.23
CA GLN A 171 16.30 -23.95 -1.44
C GLN A 171 17.24 -23.79 -2.63
N PRO A 172 17.12 -24.64 -3.66
CA PRO A 172 17.83 -24.41 -4.90
C PRO A 172 17.47 -23.03 -5.44
N ASN A 173 18.42 -22.38 -6.11
CA ASN A 173 18.21 -21.10 -6.78
C ASN A 173 17.16 -21.25 -7.88
N VAL A 174 15.89 -21.08 -7.53
CA VAL A 174 14.73 -21.27 -8.40
C VAL A 174 14.11 -19.92 -8.73
N PRO A 175 13.57 -19.74 -9.96
CA PRO A 175 12.87 -18.52 -10.31
C PRO A 175 11.61 -18.36 -9.45
N VAL A 176 11.29 -17.11 -9.12
CA VAL A 176 10.06 -16.74 -8.43
C VAL A 176 9.53 -15.43 -8.99
N TYR A 177 8.21 -15.30 -9.05
CA TYR A 177 7.57 -14.01 -9.29
C TYR A 177 7.08 -13.43 -7.97
N VAL A 178 7.40 -12.16 -7.73
CA VAL A 178 6.89 -11.44 -6.56
C VAL A 178 6.04 -10.28 -7.01
N VAL A 179 4.93 -10.08 -6.31
CA VAL A 179 4.01 -8.95 -6.48
C VAL A 179 4.00 -8.14 -5.20
N ASP A 180 4.61 -6.95 -5.23
CA ASP A 180 4.62 -5.99 -4.13
C ASP A 180 3.26 -5.31 -4.00
N LEU A 181 2.41 -5.83 -3.12
CA LEU A 181 1.02 -5.46 -2.87
C LEU A 181 0.81 -4.99 -1.42
N ALA A 182 0.32 -3.76 -1.26
CA ALA A 182 -0.03 -3.19 0.03
C ALA A 182 -1.52 -3.36 0.39
N GLY A 183 -1.77 -3.84 1.61
CA GLY A 183 -3.13 -3.97 2.16
C GLY A 183 -3.72 -2.64 2.63
N LEU A 184 -5.02 -2.66 2.95
CA LEU A 184 -5.63 -1.57 3.72
C LEU A 184 -5.09 -1.62 5.16
N GLN A 185 -4.75 -0.46 5.71
CA GLN A 185 -4.19 -0.32 7.07
C GLN A 185 -5.17 0.44 7.98
N PHE A 186 -5.26 0.06 9.26
CA PHE A 186 -6.26 0.58 10.20
C PHE A 186 -5.66 1.09 11.51
N GLN A 187 -4.34 1.29 11.57
CA GLN A 187 -3.64 1.60 12.82
C GLN A 187 -3.70 3.07 13.22
N GLN A 188 -3.94 3.95 12.25
CA GLN A 188 -4.10 5.38 12.41
C GLN A 188 -5.37 5.86 11.69
N PRO A 189 -6.02 6.94 12.17
CA PRO A 189 -7.24 7.46 11.56
C PRO A 189 -7.12 7.91 10.09
N TYR A 190 -5.89 8.22 9.66
CA TYR A 190 -5.59 8.62 8.29
C TYR A 190 -5.12 7.47 7.40
N ASN A 191 -4.95 6.26 7.92
CA ASN A 191 -4.54 5.13 7.08
C ASN A 191 -5.60 4.77 6.04
N SER A 192 -5.18 4.04 5.02
CA SER A 192 -6.00 3.66 3.85
C SER A 192 -7.28 2.91 4.21
N GLY A 193 -7.31 2.19 5.34
CA GLY A 193 -8.51 1.53 5.85
C GLY A 193 -9.66 2.49 6.10
N ARG A 194 -9.41 3.78 6.31
CA ARG A 194 -10.47 4.80 6.40
C ARG A 194 -11.36 4.83 5.15
N LEU A 195 -10.86 4.41 3.99
CA LEU A 195 -11.63 4.38 2.73
C LEU A 195 -12.85 3.47 2.87
N VAL A 196 -12.77 2.41 3.68
CA VAL A 196 -13.89 1.47 3.95
C VAL A 196 -14.56 1.70 5.31
N LEU A 197 -14.10 2.68 6.09
CA LEU A 197 -14.73 3.08 7.36
C LEU A 197 -15.62 4.30 7.19
N ILE A 198 -16.74 4.31 7.90
CA ILE A 198 -17.69 5.41 7.95
C ILE A 198 -17.74 5.91 9.40
N THR A 199 -17.36 7.17 9.59
CA THR A 199 -17.21 7.81 10.91
C THR A 199 -18.05 9.08 11.01
N PHE A 200 -18.62 9.33 12.18
CA PHE A 200 -19.42 10.53 12.43
C PHE A 200 -18.62 11.82 12.19
N GLY A 201 -19.23 12.78 11.49
CA GLY A 201 -18.70 14.13 11.27
C GLY A 201 -17.79 14.30 10.05
N ASN A 202 -17.60 13.26 9.22
CA ASN A 202 -16.79 13.29 7.98
C ASN A 202 -15.40 13.94 8.14
N THR A 203 -14.83 13.92 9.35
CA THR A 203 -13.69 14.77 9.77
C THR A 203 -12.34 14.36 9.17
N GLY A 204 -12.35 13.59 8.08
CA GLY A 204 -11.14 12.94 7.56
C GLY A 204 -11.16 12.62 6.08
N LYS A 205 -12.11 13.19 5.31
CA LYS A 205 -12.12 13.06 3.86
C LYS A 205 -10.89 13.73 3.26
N ARG A 206 -10.14 13.00 2.43
CA ARG A 206 -8.94 13.50 1.74
C ARG A 206 -9.22 13.84 0.29
N THR A 207 -8.26 14.53 -0.32
CA THR A 207 -8.32 15.03 -1.70
C THR A 207 -8.73 13.96 -2.72
N LEU A 208 -8.29 12.71 -2.56
CA LEU A 208 -8.58 11.62 -3.51
C LEU A 208 -9.60 10.58 -3.02
N ASP A 209 -10.22 10.75 -1.85
CA ASP A 209 -11.06 9.70 -1.27
C ASP A 209 -12.22 9.30 -2.17
N ASP A 210 -12.95 10.28 -2.72
CA ASP A 210 -14.08 10.00 -3.62
C ASP A 210 -13.60 9.32 -4.90
N LEU A 211 -12.53 9.85 -5.52
CA LEU A 211 -12.00 9.30 -6.76
C LEU A 211 -11.61 7.84 -6.59
N ILE A 212 -10.88 7.52 -5.52
CA ILE A 212 -10.45 6.15 -5.23
C ILE A 212 -11.67 5.28 -4.95
N PHE A 213 -12.58 5.74 -4.09
CA PHE A 213 -13.75 4.96 -3.68
C PHE A 213 -14.67 4.68 -4.87
N GLU A 214 -14.99 5.67 -5.70
CA GLU A 214 -15.86 5.49 -6.87
C GLU A 214 -15.24 4.57 -7.91
N ASN A 215 -13.92 4.68 -8.18
CA ASN A 215 -13.26 3.81 -9.16
C ASN A 215 -13.11 2.36 -8.68
N VAL A 216 -12.97 2.14 -7.36
CA VAL A 216 -12.80 0.78 -6.80
C VAL A 216 -14.15 0.13 -6.47
N VAL A 217 -15.07 0.88 -5.87
CA VAL A 217 -16.36 0.36 -5.35
C VAL A 217 -17.48 0.49 -6.40
N GLY A 218 -17.40 1.49 -7.29
CA GLY A 218 -18.39 1.73 -8.34
C GLY A 218 -19.60 2.57 -7.89
N GLU A 219 -19.54 3.17 -6.70
CA GLU A 219 -20.60 4.01 -6.13
C GLU A 219 -20.02 5.09 -5.22
N THR A 220 -20.83 6.08 -4.87
CA THR A 220 -20.47 7.09 -3.88
C THR A 220 -20.51 6.52 -2.47
N LYS A 221 -19.57 6.95 -1.63
CA LYS A 221 -19.49 6.50 -0.23
C LYS A 221 -20.70 6.96 0.59
N HIS A 222 -21.25 6.05 1.39
CA HIS A 222 -22.38 6.32 2.28
C HIS A 222 -21.99 7.25 3.43
N THR A 223 -22.95 8.05 3.87
CA THR A 223 -22.85 8.89 5.08
C THR A 223 -22.98 8.04 6.35
N TYR A 224 -22.61 8.63 7.48
CA TYR A 224 -22.72 7.94 8.78
C TYR A 224 -24.18 7.66 9.14
N GLU A 225 -25.07 8.61 8.87
CA GLU A 225 -26.50 8.51 9.14
C GLU A 225 -27.15 7.40 8.31
N GLU A 226 -26.77 7.28 7.03
CA GLU A 226 -27.22 6.20 6.14
C GLU A 226 -26.72 4.84 6.63
N ALA A 227 -25.42 4.71 6.89
CA ALA A 227 -24.82 3.46 7.35
C ALA A 227 -25.41 3.02 8.70
N SER A 228 -25.61 3.95 9.64
CA SER A 228 -26.24 3.67 10.92
C SER A 228 -27.68 3.19 10.75
N THR A 229 -28.48 3.89 9.95
CA THR A 229 -29.87 3.53 9.71
C THR A 229 -29.99 2.13 9.10
N LYS A 230 -29.16 1.83 8.09
CA LYS A 230 -29.14 0.52 7.44
C LYS A 230 -28.67 -0.59 8.39
N ALA A 231 -27.64 -0.34 9.19
CA ALA A 231 -27.17 -1.29 10.20
C ALA A 231 -28.26 -1.60 11.24
N ASP A 232 -28.99 -0.58 11.72
CA ASP A 232 -30.09 -0.74 12.68
C ASP A 232 -31.28 -1.51 12.07
N GLN A 233 -31.42 -1.52 10.73
CA GLN A 233 -32.39 -2.33 9.98
C GLN A 233 -31.89 -3.76 9.68
N GLY A 234 -30.68 -4.12 10.10
CA GLY A 234 -30.11 -5.46 9.90
C GLY A 234 -29.36 -5.65 8.58
N ASP A 235 -28.99 -4.57 7.88
CA ASP A 235 -28.14 -4.65 6.68
C ASP A 235 -26.72 -5.11 7.06
N SER A 236 -26.32 -6.30 6.58
CA SER A 236 -25.01 -6.91 6.83
C SER A 236 -23.86 -6.20 6.12
N ARG A 237 -24.13 -5.22 5.26
CA ARG A 237 -23.11 -4.38 4.64
C ARG A 237 -22.37 -3.52 5.67
N PHE A 238 -23.06 -2.99 6.67
CA PHE A 238 -22.49 -2.02 7.61
C PHE A 238 -22.26 -2.64 8.98
N ILE A 239 -21.03 -3.07 9.23
CA ILE A 239 -20.65 -3.75 10.46
C ILE A 239 -20.24 -2.71 11.50
N ALA A 240 -20.97 -2.66 12.60
CA ALA A 240 -20.67 -1.80 13.74
C ALA A 240 -19.43 -2.29 14.50
N VAL A 241 -18.40 -1.46 14.60
CA VAL A 241 -17.18 -1.76 15.35
C VAL A 241 -16.91 -0.67 16.38
N GLN A 242 -16.64 -1.05 17.62
CA GLN A 242 -16.17 -0.13 18.65
C GLN A 242 -14.65 0.05 18.49
N SER A 243 -14.22 1.20 17.98
CA SER A 243 -12.78 1.45 17.80
C SER A 243 -12.18 2.24 18.95
N SER A 244 -11.01 1.79 19.41
CA SER A 244 -10.19 2.47 20.40
C SER A 244 -9.54 3.75 19.83
N LEU A 245 -9.29 3.80 18.52
CA LEU A 245 -8.66 4.93 17.83
C LEU A 245 -9.60 6.14 17.74
N TRP A 246 -10.88 5.92 17.39
CA TRP A 246 -11.87 7.00 17.30
C TRP A 246 -12.66 7.21 18.60
N ARG A 247 -12.48 6.32 19.59
CA ARG A 247 -13.19 6.30 20.89
C ARG A 247 -14.71 6.38 20.74
N ARG A 248 -15.23 5.79 19.67
CA ARG A 248 -16.65 5.78 19.31
C ARG A 248 -16.95 4.61 18.38
N LYS A 249 -18.24 4.33 18.18
CA LYS A 249 -18.72 3.41 17.16
C LYS A 249 -18.36 3.94 15.77
N VAL A 250 -17.81 3.07 14.93
CA VAL A 250 -17.57 3.30 13.50
C VAL A 250 -18.26 2.19 12.72
N TYR A 251 -18.63 2.46 11.47
CA TYR A 251 -19.21 1.45 10.59
C TYR A 251 -18.17 1.01 9.56
N PHE A 252 -17.95 -0.29 9.47
CA PHE A 252 -17.12 -0.92 8.45
C PHE A 252 -18.01 -1.33 7.28
N ASP A 253 -17.71 -0.83 6.08
CA ASP A 253 -18.44 -1.17 4.85
C ASP A 253 -17.85 -2.46 4.25
N SER A 254 -18.50 -3.60 4.53
CA SER A 254 -18.05 -4.92 4.11
C SER A 254 -18.06 -5.10 2.60
N TYR A 255 -18.99 -4.44 1.90
CA TYR A 255 -19.05 -4.44 0.44
C TYR A 255 -17.87 -3.67 -0.16
N ALA A 256 -17.61 -2.45 0.33
CA ALA A 256 -16.47 -1.66 -0.13
C ALA A 256 -15.15 -2.41 0.10
N TYR A 257 -14.95 -3.00 1.29
CA TYR A 257 -13.76 -3.79 1.59
C TYR A 257 -13.54 -4.94 0.60
N ARG A 258 -14.58 -5.75 0.32
CA ARG A 258 -14.48 -6.82 -0.69
C ARG A 258 -14.16 -6.29 -2.08
N LYS A 259 -14.69 -5.13 -2.47
CA LYS A 259 -14.34 -4.48 -3.74
C LYS A 259 -12.88 -4.04 -3.83
N PHE A 260 -12.30 -3.50 -2.75
CA PHE A 260 -10.86 -3.22 -2.69
C PHE A 260 -10.03 -4.50 -2.86
N VAL A 261 -10.38 -5.57 -2.16
CA VAL A 261 -9.68 -6.86 -2.29
C VAL A 261 -9.81 -7.45 -3.70
N ALA A 262 -11.02 -7.44 -4.26
CA ALA A 262 -11.26 -7.92 -5.63
C ALA A 262 -10.46 -7.12 -6.66
N ASN A 263 -10.36 -5.80 -6.49
CA ASN A 263 -9.57 -4.92 -7.33
C ASN A 263 -8.07 -5.26 -7.27
N ASP A 264 -7.56 -5.62 -6.10
CA ASP A 264 -6.16 -6.06 -5.96
C ASP A 264 -5.92 -7.39 -6.67
N VAL A 265 -6.82 -8.36 -6.53
CA VAL A 265 -6.73 -9.64 -7.28
C VAL A 265 -6.70 -9.40 -8.79
N LEU A 266 -7.54 -8.50 -9.29
CA LEU A 266 -7.58 -8.16 -10.72
C LEU A 266 -6.28 -7.51 -11.19
N LEU A 267 -5.78 -6.52 -10.45
CA LEU A 267 -4.54 -5.82 -10.76
C LEU A 267 -3.35 -6.78 -10.75
N THR A 268 -3.19 -7.55 -9.66
CA THR A 268 -2.09 -8.50 -9.48
C THR A 268 -2.12 -9.62 -10.51
N GLY A 269 -3.26 -10.27 -10.72
CA GLY A 269 -3.40 -11.37 -11.68
C GLY A 269 -3.10 -10.94 -13.11
N ARG A 270 -3.66 -9.80 -13.57
CA ARG A 270 -3.40 -9.28 -14.92
C ARG A 270 -1.96 -8.83 -15.11
N ALA A 271 -1.38 -8.14 -14.12
CA ALA A 271 0.02 -7.71 -14.16
C ALA A 271 0.99 -8.90 -14.19
N LEU A 272 0.69 -9.96 -13.45
CA LEU A 272 1.50 -11.17 -13.42
C LEU A 272 1.48 -11.89 -14.78
N VAL A 273 0.30 -12.06 -15.38
CA VAL A 273 0.14 -12.65 -16.72
C VAL A 273 0.88 -11.82 -17.77
N ASP A 274 0.73 -10.50 -17.75
CA ASP A 274 1.43 -9.59 -18.67
C ASP A 274 2.96 -9.71 -18.54
N THR A 275 3.46 -9.79 -17.31
CA THR A 275 4.89 -9.95 -17.02
C THR A 275 5.41 -11.29 -17.55
N VAL A 276 4.68 -12.39 -17.33
CA VAL A 276 5.04 -13.72 -17.83
C VAL A 276 5.03 -13.77 -19.35
N GLU A 277 3.96 -13.32 -20.00
CA GLU A 277 3.86 -13.34 -21.47
C GLU A 277 4.99 -12.54 -22.15
N LYS A 278 5.36 -11.40 -21.54
CA LYS A 278 6.41 -10.53 -22.09
C LYS A 278 7.81 -11.08 -21.90
N HIS A 279 8.11 -11.72 -20.77
CA HIS A 279 9.48 -12.04 -20.37
C HIS A 279 9.80 -13.53 -20.31
N SER A 280 8.81 -14.39 -20.14
CA SER A 280 8.99 -15.85 -20.00
C SER A 280 7.69 -16.61 -20.36
N PRO A 281 7.23 -16.57 -21.63
CA PRO A 281 5.90 -17.07 -22.03
C PRO A 281 5.65 -18.56 -21.79
N ASP A 282 6.71 -19.34 -21.56
CA ASP A 282 6.63 -20.76 -21.23
C ASP A 282 6.37 -21.03 -19.75
N ASP A 283 6.54 -20.03 -18.88
CA ASP A 283 6.31 -20.19 -17.44
C ASP A 283 4.83 -20.47 -17.16
N ARG A 284 4.59 -21.37 -16.19
CA ARG A 284 3.27 -21.69 -15.66
C ARG A 284 3.31 -21.55 -14.16
N LEU A 285 2.29 -20.92 -13.58
CA LEU A 285 2.39 -20.40 -12.23
C LEU A 285 1.53 -21.18 -11.23
N ASN A 286 2.11 -21.39 -10.05
CA ASN A 286 1.38 -21.54 -8.80
C ASN A 286 1.31 -20.17 -8.14
N PHE A 287 0.16 -19.52 -8.22
CA PHE A 287 -0.03 -18.19 -7.66
C PHE A 287 -0.52 -18.27 -6.21
N LYS A 288 0.37 -17.96 -5.28
CA LYS A 288 0.09 -17.80 -3.86
C LYS A 288 -0.41 -16.38 -3.60
N PHE A 289 -1.68 -16.27 -3.24
CA PHE A 289 -2.24 -14.99 -2.82
C PHE A 289 -2.25 -14.94 -1.30
N LEU A 290 -1.33 -14.18 -0.71
CA LEU A 290 -1.16 -14.12 0.75
C LEU A 290 -2.28 -13.33 1.43
N LYS A 291 -2.56 -13.67 2.69
CA LYS A 291 -3.54 -12.99 3.56
C LYS A 291 -3.01 -11.64 4.06
N TYR A 292 -2.81 -10.71 3.12
CA TYR A 292 -2.32 -9.35 3.33
C TYR A 292 -3.30 -8.49 4.15
N GLY A 293 -2.79 -7.50 4.88
CA GLY A 293 -3.60 -6.53 5.63
C GLY A 293 -4.37 -7.06 6.86
N SER A 294 -4.43 -8.38 7.09
CA SER A 294 -5.23 -8.98 8.18
C SER A 294 -4.49 -9.20 9.50
N GLY A 295 -3.17 -8.98 9.50
CA GLY A 295 -2.31 -9.11 10.68
C GLY A 295 -2.26 -7.83 11.52
N PHE A 296 -1.04 -7.42 11.88
CA PHE A 296 -0.79 -6.26 12.73
C PHE A 296 -1.47 -4.96 12.23
N PHE A 297 -1.54 -4.76 10.91
CA PHE A 297 -2.15 -3.58 10.30
C PHE A 297 -3.69 -3.49 10.45
N ALA A 298 -4.38 -4.59 10.77
CA ALA A 298 -5.84 -4.59 10.91
C ALA A 298 -6.34 -3.97 12.22
N HIS A 299 -5.48 -3.87 13.25
CA HIS A 299 -5.83 -3.30 14.55
C HIS A 299 -7.16 -3.87 15.11
N ASP A 300 -8.08 -3.00 15.57
CA ASP A 300 -9.39 -3.35 16.12
C ASP A 300 -10.29 -4.11 15.11
N PHE A 301 -9.96 -4.06 13.81
CA PHE A 301 -10.77 -4.59 12.72
C PHE A 301 -10.31 -5.98 12.25
N GLY A 302 -9.32 -6.58 12.92
CA GLY A 302 -8.77 -7.89 12.55
C GLY A 302 -9.83 -8.98 12.34
N HIS A 303 -10.83 -9.07 13.22
CA HIS A 303 -11.91 -10.04 13.07
C HIS A 303 -12.71 -9.85 11.77
N VAL A 304 -13.23 -8.63 11.53
CA VAL A 304 -13.99 -8.31 10.31
C VAL A 304 -13.16 -8.53 9.04
N VAL A 305 -11.89 -8.10 9.06
CA VAL A 305 -10.97 -8.27 7.93
C VAL A 305 -10.73 -9.75 7.63
N ASN A 306 -10.51 -10.58 8.66
CA ASN A 306 -10.28 -12.02 8.49
C ASN A 306 -11.53 -12.75 7.96
N GLU A 307 -12.74 -12.33 8.36
CA GLU A 307 -14.01 -12.89 7.87
C GLU A 307 -14.28 -12.54 6.40
N LEU A 308 -13.88 -11.35 5.93
CA LEU A 308 -14.27 -10.86 4.60
C LEU A 308 -13.23 -11.08 3.50
N ILE A 309 -11.95 -11.23 3.85
CA ILE A 309 -10.86 -11.20 2.86
C ILE A 309 -10.95 -12.34 1.83
N LEU A 310 -11.32 -13.56 2.24
CA LEU A 310 -11.43 -14.67 1.29
C LEU A 310 -12.53 -14.41 0.26
N SER A 311 -13.71 -13.98 0.72
CA SER A 311 -14.84 -13.64 -0.15
C SER A 311 -14.47 -12.55 -1.17
N GLY A 312 -13.76 -11.50 -0.73
CA GLY A 312 -13.25 -10.46 -1.63
C GLY A 312 -12.21 -10.99 -2.64
N VAL A 313 -11.36 -11.94 -2.23
CA VAL A 313 -10.43 -12.60 -3.16
C VAL A 313 -11.19 -13.38 -4.23
N VAL A 314 -12.17 -14.19 -3.81
CA VAL A 314 -13.01 -14.99 -4.74
C VAL A 314 -13.81 -14.09 -5.69
N ASP A 315 -14.38 -12.98 -5.20
CA ASP A 315 -15.05 -11.97 -6.02
C ASP A 315 -14.13 -11.46 -7.15
N GLY A 316 -12.84 -11.25 -6.85
CA GLY A 316 -11.84 -10.85 -7.84
C GLY A 316 -11.47 -11.97 -8.82
N LEU A 317 -11.31 -13.20 -8.34
CA LEU A 317 -10.94 -14.36 -9.16
C LEU A 317 -12.01 -14.70 -10.20
N GLU A 318 -13.28 -14.60 -9.84
CA GLU A 318 -14.42 -14.82 -10.76
C GLU A 318 -14.46 -13.87 -11.95
N ILE A 319 -13.92 -12.67 -11.77
CA ILE A 319 -13.78 -11.68 -12.84
C ILE A 319 -12.46 -11.92 -13.59
N LEU A 320 -11.37 -12.18 -12.85
CA LEU A 320 -10.03 -12.38 -13.40
C LEU A 320 -9.99 -13.54 -14.41
N PHE A 321 -10.54 -14.70 -14.05
CA PHE A 321 -10.50 -15.91 -14.89
C PHE A 321 -11.46 -15.88 -16.09
N ARG A 322 -12.23 -14.80 -16.28
CA ARG A 322 -12.93 -14.55 -17.56
C ARG A 322 -11.98 -14.19 -18.69
N ASP A 323 -10.73 -13.82 -18.37
CA ASP A 323 -9.66 -13.62 -19.34
C ASP A 323 -8.91 -14.94 -19.57
N ASP A 324 -9.09 -15.53 -20.76
CA ASP A 324 -8.48 -16.81 -21.14
C ASP A 324 -6.94 -16.80 -21.03
N ARG A 325 -6.30 -15.62 -21.13
CA ARG A 325 -4.86 -15.48 -20.94
C ARG A 325 -4.45 -15.87 -19.53
N VAL A 326 -5.27 -15.51 -18.53
CA VAL A 326 -5.01 -15.85 -17.13
C VAL A 326 -4.98 -17.36 -16.95
N ALA A 327 -6.02 -18.06 -17.43
CA ALA A 327 -6.10 -19.52 -17.32
C ALA A 327 -4.96 -20.22 -18.07
N SER A 328 -4.37 -19.59 -19.10
CA SER A 328 -3.22 -20.13 -19.83
C SER A 328 -1.92 -20.10 -19.01
N VAL A 329 -1.77 -19.16 -18.07
CA VAL A 329 -0.56 -18.92 -17.28
C VAL A 329 -0.70 -19.41 -15.84
N ILE A 330 -1.76 -19.01 -15.13
CA ILE A 330 -2.00 -19.37 -13.73
C ILE A 330 -2.74 -20.70 -13.71
N LYS A 331 -2.05 -21.77 -13.30
CA LYS A 331 -2.58 -23.14 -13.30
C LYS A 331 -3.04 -23.60 -11.92
N HIS A 332 -2.51 -22.99 -10.88
CA HIS A 332 -2.87 -23.31 -9.51
C HIS A 332 -2.93 -22.04 -8.66
N LEU A 333 -3.93 -21.97 -7.78
CA LEU A 333 -4.11 -20.92 -6.78
C LEU A 333 -3.82 -21.48 -5.38
N GLU A 334 -2.98 -20.82 -4.62
CA GLU A 334 -2.73 -21.21 -3.23
C GLU A 334 -3.13 -20.06 -2.29
N PHE A 335 -3.81 -20.42 -1.21
CA PHE A 335 -4.28 -19.47 -0.18
C PHE A 335 -3.63 -19.81 1.17
N PRO A 336 -2.37 -19.39 1.42
CA PRO A 336 -1.70 -19.64 2.69
C PRO A 336 -2.39 -18.90 3.84
N PHE A 337 -2.63 -19.59 4.95
CA PHE A 337 -3.20 -19.04 6.19
C PHE A 337 -4.64 -18.50 6.10
N TYR A 338 -5.33 -18.72 4.99
CA TYR A 338 -6.76 -18.41 4.88
C TYR A 338 -7.61 -19.40 5.67
N GLU A 339 -8.67 -18.89 6.29
CA GLU A 339 -9.73 -19.70 6.87
C GLU A 339 -10.74 -20.05 5.78
N LYS A 340 -11.25 -21.27 5.80
CA LYS A 340 -12.23 -21.73 4.81
C LYS A 340 -13.63 -21.35 5.25
N ASP A 341 -14.42 -20.82 4.33
CA ASP A 341 -15.86 -20.67 4.46
C ASP A 341 -16.57 -21.40 3.31
N ASP A 342 -17.78 -21.92 3.57
CA ASP A 342 -18.48 -22.81 2.64
C ASP A 342 -18.85 -22.12 1.31
N ASP A 343 -19.20 -20.83 1.34
CA ASP A 343 -19.56 -20.05 0.15
C ASP A 343 -18.36 -19.90 -0.79
N SER A 344 -17.24 -19.41 -0.25
CA SER A 344 -15.99 -19.25 -1.01
C SER A 344 -15.49 -20.58 -1.57
N MET A 345 -15.60 -21.68 -0.81
CA MET A 345 -15.18 -23.01 -1.28
C MET A 345 -16.03 -23.52 -2.45
N GLN A 346 -17.35 -23.32 -2.41
CA GLN A 346 -18.24 -23.69 -3.52
C GLN A 346 -17.90 -22.88 -4.78
N ARG A 347 -17.67 -21.58 -4.64
CA ARG A 347 -17.31 -20.69 -5.74
C ARG A 347 -15.93 -21.02 -6.34
N LEU A 348 -14.95 -21.36 -5.51
CA LEU A 348 -13.64 -21.85 -5.97
C LEU A 348 -13.75 -23.19 -6.71
N GLN A 349 -14.67 -24.07 -6.31
CA GLN A 349 -14.94 -25.32 -7.04
C GLN A 349 -15.54 -25.03 -8.43
N LEU A 350 -16.47 -24.07 -8.54
CA LEU A 350 -17.02 -23.63 -9.83
C LEU A 350 -15.93 -23.05 -10.75
N LEU A 351 -14.99 -22.29 -10.19
CA LEU A 351 -13.83 -21.78 -10.95
C LEU A 351 -12.96 -22.92 -11.51
N LYS A 352 -12.70 -23.93 -10.69
CA LYS A 352 -11.97 -25.13 -11.11
C LYS A 352 -12.70 -25.85 -12.24
N ASP A 353 -13.98 -26.11 -12.07
CA ASP A 353 -14.78 -26.86 -13.05
C ASP A 353 -14.89 -26.10 -14.39
N LYS A 354 -14.99 -24.76 -14.33
CA LYS A 354 -15.15 -23.91 -15.51
C LYS A 354 -13.84 -23.64 -16.25
N TYR A 355 -12.76 -23.34 -15.52
CA TYR A 355 -11.51 -22.84 -16.12
C TYR A 355 -10.32 -23.79 -15.96
N GLY A 356 -10.49 -24.93 -15.29
CA GLY A 356 -9.42 -25.91 -15.06
C GLY A 356 -8.32 -25.41 -14.13
N VAL A 357 -8.60 -24.44 -13.26
CA VAL A 357 -7.66 -23.90 -12.28
C VAL A 357 -7.84 -24.62 -10.93
N ASP A 358 -6.82 -25.37 -10.52
CA ASP A 358 -6.83 -26.00 -9.20
C ASP A 358 -6.56 -24.98 -8.09
N ASN A 359 -7.01 -25.30 -6.87
CA ASN A 359 -6.70 -24.48 -5.70
C ASN A 359 -6.37 -25.33 -4.47
N SER A 360 -5.61 -24.73 -3.53
CA SER A 360 -5.37 -25.32 -2.22
C SER A 360 -5.18 -24.28 -1.12
N PHE A 361 -5.50 -24.67 0.12
CA PHE A 361 -5.24 -23.88 1.32
C PHE A 361 -4.05 -24.52 2.05
N SER A 362 -3.07 -23.71 2.43
CA SER A 362 -1.82 -24.19 3.03
C SER A 362 -1.46 -23.39 4.29
N GLN A 363 -0.43 -23.86 4.99
CA GLN A 363 0.29 -23.12 6.03
C GLN A 363 1.77 -22.98 5.63
N ASP A 364 2.04 -23.09 4.33
CA ASP A 364 3.38 -23.05 3.78
C ASP A 364 3.87 -21.61 3.65
N ASP A 365 5.20 -21.47 3.67
CA ASP A 365 5.86 -20.20 3.43
C ASP A 365 5.55 -19.65 2.02
N ALA A 366 5.59 -18.32 1.90
CA ALA A 366 5.31 -17.59 0.67
C ALA A 366 6.21 -18.00 -0.52
N LEU A 367 7.47 -18.37 -0.26
CA LEU A 367 8.45 -18.71 -1.30
C LEU A 367 8.67 -20.21 -1.47
N LYS A 368 8.08 -21.05 -0.59
CA LYS A 368 8.24 -22.51 -0.68
C LYS A 368 7.53 -23.06 -1.91
N GLU A 369 8.23 -23.83 -2.73
CA GLU A 369 7.63 -24.58 -3.83
C GLU A 369 6.68 -25.67 -3.32
N THR A 370 5.45 -25.69 -3.82
CA THR A 370 4.39 -26.62 -3.40
C THR A 370 3.74 -27.38 -4.56
N LYS A 371 4.06 -27.02 -5.81
CA LYS A 371 3.49 -27.63 -7.02
C LYS A 371 4.60 -27.93 -8.02
N ALA A 372 4.86 -29.21 -8.24
CA ALA A 372 5.86 -29.66 -9.20
C ALA A 372 5.52 -29.17 -10.61
N GLY A 373 6.52 -28.65 -11.32
CA GLY A 373 6.38 -28.17 -12.70
C GLY A 373 5.75 -26.79 -12.85
N LEU A 374 5.41 -26.10 -11.74
CA LEU A 374 4.93 -24.73 -11.74
C LEU A 374 5.93 -23.83 -11.01
N ILE A 375 6.12 -22.61 -11.50
CA ILE A 375 6.90 -21.58 -10.85
C ILE A 375 6.06 -20.91 -9.77
N THR A 376 6.63 -20.71 -8.59
CA THR A 376 5.97 -19.94 -7.52
C THR A 376 5.83 -18.48 -7.95
N ALA A 377 4.61 -17.97 -7.86
CA ALA A 377 4.33 -16.55 -7.88
C ALA A 377 3.65 -16.18 -6.56
N THR A 378 4.04 -15.09 -5.92
CA THR A 378 3.47 -14.74 -4.61
C THR A 378 3.24 -13.24 -4.49
N THR A 379 2.11 -12.85 -3.90
CA THR A 379 2.01 -11.50 -3.34
C THR A 379 2.90 -11.39 -2.09
N ASN A 380 3.33 -10.20 -1.73
CA ASN A 380 3.84 -9.95 -0.38
C ASN A 380 2.73 -9.36 0.51
N CYS A 381 3.09 -9.08 1.76
CA CYS A 381 2.24 -8.35 2.71
C CYS A 381 2.81 -6.95 2.93
N ALA A 382 2.95 -6.16 1.86
CA ALA A 382 3.70 -4.90 1.89
C ALA A 382 3.06 -3.81 2.75
N ASP A 383 3.87 -2.80 3.06
CA ASP A 383 3.42 -1.52 3.57
C ASP A 383 3.28 -0.51 2.40
N SER A 384 2.25 0.32 2.44
CA SER A 384 2.10 1.46 1.51
C SER A 384 3.14 2.57 1.71
N MET A 385 3.85 2.58 2.84
CA MET A 385 4.79 3.62 3.25
C MET A 385 6.27 3.22 3.14
N ALA A 386 6.55 1.94 2.91
CA ALA A 386 7.89 1.41 2.76
C ALA A 386 7.98 0.52 1.50
N VAL A 387 9.16 0.46 0.88
CA VAL A 387 9.38 -0.48 -0.23
C VAL A 387 9.44 -1.91 0.29
N ILE A 388 9.25 -2.91 -0.59
CA ILE A 388 9.33 -4.34 -0.27
C ILE A 388 10.45 -4.64 0.71
N GLY A 389 10.19 -5.50 1.69
CA GLY A 389 11.13 -5.93 2.71
C GLY A 389 11.20 -5.05 3.95
N ASN A 390 10.65 -3.82 3.92
CA ASN A 390 10.38 -2.95 5.07
C ASN A 390 11.40 -3.06 6.24
N GLU A 391 11.09 -3.83 7.29
CA GLU A 391 11.91 -3.98 8.49
C GLU A 391 13.26 -4.67 8.26
N MET A 392 13.39 -5.42 7.16
CA MET A 392 14.47 -6.34 6.84
C MET A 392 14.75 -7.35 7.96
N ARG A 393 15.79 -8.19 7.78
CA ARG A 393 16.27 -9.13 8.79
C ARG A 393 15.18 -10.07 9.29
N TYR A 394 14.27 -10.48 8.41
CA TYR A 394 13.16 -11.37 8.74
C TYR A 394 12.22 -10.83 9.83
N GLY A 395 12.10 -9.50 9.97
CA GLY A 395 11.24 -8.85 10.98
C GLY A 395 9.73 -8.98 10.72
N SER A 396 9.36 -9.35 9.49
CA SER A 396 7.98 -9.56 9.02
C SER A 396 7.98 -10.58 7.87
N VAL A 397 6.79 -10.99 7.40
CA VAL A 397 6.66 -11.83 6.21
C VAL A 397 7.24 -11.13 4.97
N ASP A 398 6.98 -9.82 4.83
CA ASP A 398 7.53 -9.02 3.73
C ASP A 398 9.06 -8.93 3.77
N ALA A 399 9.63 -8.68 4.96
CA ALA A 399 11.07 -8.72 5.19
C ALA A 399 11.69 -10.09 4.89
N ALA A 400 11.01 -11.17 5.26
CA ALA A 400 11.46 -12.53 4.99
C ALA A 400 11.45 -12.84 3.50
N ILE A 401 10.41 -12.43 2.77
CA ILE A 401 10.35 -12.56 1.32
C ILE A 401 11.56 -11.84 0.71
N ALA A 402 11.77 -10.57 1.04
CA ALA A 402 12.88 -9.79 0.48
C ALA A 402 14.25 -10.43 0.78
N GLU A 403 14.56 -10.76 2.04
CA GLU A 403 15.86 -11.33 2.43
C GLU A 403 16.19 -12.67 1.75
N ASN A 404 15.15 -13.40 1.34
CA ASN A 404 15.26 -14.70 0.68
C ASN A 404 15.48 -14.59 -0.84
N LEU A 405 15.30 -13.42 -1.44
CA LEU A 405 15.57 -13.16 -2.86
C LEU A 405 17.05 -12.85 -3.10
N GLU A 406 17.57 -13.24 -4.27
CA GLU A 406 18.93 -12.91 -4.71
C GLU A 406 19.17 -11.40 -4.74
N SER A 407 18.20 -10.62 -5.24
CA SER A 407 18.30 -9.16 -5.25
C SER A 407 18.03 -8.47 -3.91
N LYS A 408 17.57 -9.21 -2.90
CA LYS A 408 17.06 -8.68 -1.62
C LYS A 408 15.92 -7.66 -1.75
N GLY A 409 15.14 -7.77 -2.83
CA GLY A 409 14.07 -6.82 -3.17
C GLY A 409 14.55 -5.51 -3.78
N ASN A 410 15.85 -5.35 -4.08
CA ASN A 410 16.38 -4.08 -4.60
C ASN A 410 15.88 -3.76 -6.01
N THR A 411 15.60 -4.78 -6.83
CA THR A 411 15.03 -4.60 -8.18
C THR A 411 13.61 -4.03 -8.15
N PHE A 412 12.91 -4.18 -7.02
CA PHE A 412 11.56 -3.65 -6.78
C PHE A 412 11.58 -2.23 -6.20
N CYS A 413 12.74 -1.62 -5.97
CA CYS A 413 12.84 -0.25 -5.48
C CYS A 413 12.99 0.72 -6.67
N PRO A 414 12.02 1.63 -6.93
CA PRO A 414 12.10 2.58 -8.05
C PRO A 414 13.26 3.58 -7.96
N ILE A 415 13.87 3.73 -6.77
CA ILE A 415 15.06 4.56 -6.58
C ILE A 415 16.33 3.84 -7.05
N LEU A 416 16.37 2.51 -6.90
CA LEU A 416 17.55 1.71 -7.19
C LEU A 416 17.51 1.04 -8.57
N ASN A 417 16.31 0.81 -9.13
CA ASN A 417 16.11 0.25 -10.46
C ASN A 417 15.61 1.33 -11.46
N PRO A 418 16.50 1.92 -12.26
CA PRO A 418 16.15 2.97 -13.22
C PRO A 418 15.50 2.43 -14.49
N GLU A 419 15.65 1.13 -14.76
CA GLU A 419 15.05 0.46 -15.91
C GLU A 419 13.65 -0.11 -15.61
N MET A 420 13.14 0.13 -14.40
CA MET A 420 11.80 -0.26 -14.00
C MET A 420 10.78 0.28 -15.00
N GLN A 421 10.07 -0.63 -15.64
CA GLN A 421 9.04 -0.29 -16.60
C GLN A 421 7.79 0.21 -15.88
N VAL A 422 6.96 0.97 -16.58
CA VAL A 422 5.71 1.50 -16.03
C VAL A 422 4.58 1.15 -16.97
N LYS A 423 3.46 0.64 -16.43
CA LYS A 423 2.30 0.30 -17.25
C LYS A 423 0.99 0.62 -16.54
N LEU A 424 0.10 1.31 -17.24
CA LEU A 424 -1.30 1.43 -16.87
C LEU A 424 -2.07 0.27 -17.50
N ILE A 425 -2.96 -0.36 -16.73
CA ILE A 425 -3.81 -1.45 -17.22
C ILE A 425 -5.28 -1.19 -16.88
N ASP A 426 -6.17 -1.50 -17.81
CA ASP A 426 -7.60 -1.52 -17.53
C ASP A 426 -7.90 -2.71 -16.61
N ILE A 427 -8.45 -2.42 -15.43
CA ILE A 427 -8.94 -3.43 -14.49
C ILE A 427 -10.40 -3.18 -14.12
N ARG A 428 -11.08 -2.27 -14.83
CA ARG A 428 -12.47 -1.98 -14.55
C ARG A 428 -13.24 -3.29 -14.62
N GLN A 429 -14.03 -3.53 -13.58
CA GLN A 429 -15.02 -4.58 -13.59
C GLN A 429 -15.99 -4.22 -14.71
N ARG A 430 -15.75 -4.69 -15.95
CA ARG A 430 -16.82 -4.73 -16.93
C ARG A 430 -17.81 -5.76 -16.36
N LEU A 431 -18.74 -5.25 -15.56
CA LEU A 431 -20.06 -5.84 -15.39
C LEU A 431 -20.68 -5.80 -16.78
N ILE A 432 -20.25 -6.73 -17.65
CA ILE A 432 -21.00 -7.06 -18.86
C ILE A 432 -22.25 -7.75 -18.32
N GLU A 433 -23.30 -6.93 -18.19
CA GLU A 433 -24.69 -7.26 -18.44
C GLU A 433 -25.06 -8.75 -18.37
N ASP A 434 -25.41 -9.24 -17.17
CA ASP A 434 -26.36 -10.35 -17.02
C ASP A 434 -27.82 -9.81 -17.06
N GLN A 435 -28.07 -8.70 -17.75
CA GLN A 435 -29.41 -8.16 -17.97
C GLN A 435 -30.09 -8.64 -19.27
N GLU A 436 -29.43 -9.41 -20.14
CA GLU A 436 -30.05 -9.87 -21.39
C GLU A 436 -30.47 -11.36 -21.45
N THR A 437 -30.22 -12.18 -20.43
CA THR A 437 -30.65 -13.61 -20.44
C THR A 437 -31.84 -13.95 -19.54
N SER A 438 -32.51 -12.98 -18.92
CA SER A 438 -33.75 -13.22 -18.15
C SER A 438 -35.06 -12.88 -18.90
N ASN A 439 -34.99 -12.50 -20.18
CA ASN A 439 -36.15 -12.17 -21.02
C ASN A 439 -36.32 -13.05 -22.26
N VAL A 440 -35.80 -14.27 -22.25
CA VAL A 440 -36.14 -15.32 -23.23
C VAL A 440 -36.37 -16.64 -22.49
N ASP A 441 -37.49 -16.68 -21.76
CA ASP A 441 -38.33 -17.88 -21.52
C ASP A 441 -39.40 -17.51 -20.47
N ARG A 442 -40.44 -16.83 -20.94
CA ARG A 442 -41.78 -16.78 -20.33
C ARG A 442 -42.83 -16.97 -21.42
#